data_AF-A0A7W9SFC8-F1
#
_entry.id   AF-A0A7W9SFC8-F1
#
_cell.length_a   1.000
_cell.length_b   1.000
_cell.length_c   1.000
_cell.angle_alpha   90.00
_cell.angle_beta   90.00
_cell.angle_gamma   90.00
#
_symmetry.space_group_name_H-M   'P 1'
#
loop_
_entity.id
_entity.type
_entity.pdbx_description
1 polymer ?
#
loop_
_entity_poly.entity_id
_entity_poly.type
_entity_poly.pdbx_seq_one_letter_code
_entity_poly.pdbx_strand_id
1 'polypeptide(L)' 'MINEILFMEIRLLGEFCQKYKMSRAAANALFSKYKIWQYIESCYDIFHINGDEYNLDEISTVLKAKGAIL' A
#
# COMPACT_ATOMS: atom_id res chain seq x y z
N MET A 1 -15.31 -6.02 16.21
CA MET A 1 -15.23 -5.30 14.92
C MET A 1 -13.91 -5.70 14.30
N ILE A 2 -13.96 -6.53 13.26
CA ILE A 2 -12.80 -6.92 12.46
C ILE A 2 -12.19 -5.60 11.91
N ASN A 3 -10.87 -5.39 12.08
CA ASN A 3 -10.20 -4.15 11.68
C ASN A 3 -10.07 -4.11 10.15
N GLU A 4 -11.08 -3.59 9.45
CA GLU A 4 -11.16 -3.56 7.98
C GLU A 4 -9.94 -2.90 7.33
N ILE A 5 -9.38 -1.86 7.97
CA ILE A 5 -8.14 -1.21 7.54
C ILE A 5 -7.00 -2.22 7.51
N LEU A 6 -6.80 -2.99 8.58
CA LEU A 6 -5.74 -3.98 8.66
C LEU A 6 -5.86 -5.06 7.56
N PHE A 7 -7.08 -5.51 7.24
CA PHE A 7 -7.28 -6.47 6.15
C PHE A 7 -6.92 -5.87 4.79
N MET A 8 -7.31 -4.62 4.55
CA MET A 8 -6.95 -3.89 3.34
C MET A 8 -5.44 -3.69 3.24
N GLU A 9 -4.76 -3.28 4.32
CA GLU A 9 -3.30 -3.15 4.38
C GLU A 9 -2.57 -4.44 4.03
N ILE A 10 -3.02 -5.57 4.58
CA ILE A 10 -2.46 -6.90 4.29
C ILE A 10 -2.65 -7.26 2.81
N ARG A 11 -3.84 -7.00 2.24
CA ARG A 11 -4.12 -7.24 0.81
C ARG A 11 -3.23 -6.38 -0.08
N LEU A 12 -3.19 -5.07 0.16
CA LEU A 12 -2.40 -4.12 -0.63
C LEU A 12 -0.90 -4.44 -0.55
N LEU A 13 -0.38 -4.83 0.62
CA LEU A 13 1.02 -5.28 0.74
C LEU A 13 1.29 -6.54 -0.08
N GLY A 14 0.37 -7.51 -0.03
CA GLY A 14 0.48 -8.76 -0.78
C GLY A 14 0.52 -8.52 -2.29
N GLU A 15 -0.41 -7.71 -2.79
CA GLU A 15 -0.45 -7.34 -4.21
C GLU A 15 0.75 -6.51 -4.64
N PHE A 16 1.21 -5.57 -3.80
CA PHE A 16 2.43 -4.81 -4.06
C PHE A 16 3.65 -5.72 -4.19
N CYS A 17 3.80 -6.71 -3.30
CA CYS A 17 4.84 -7.73 -3.39
C CYS A 17 4.78 -8.50 -4.72
N GLN A 18 3.58 -8.88 -5.19
CA GLN A 18 3.41 -9.59 -6.46
C GLN A 18 3.79 -8.72 -7.66
N LYS A 19 3.38 -7.44 -7.66
CA LYS A 19 3.63 -6.46 -8.72
C LYS A 19 5.12 -6.14 -8.85
N TYR A 20 5.79 -5.86 -7.73
CA TYR A 20 7.19 -5.40 -7.70
C TYR A 20 8.21 -6.51 -7.42
N LYS A 21 7.77 -7.78 -7.32
CA LYS A 21 8.63 -8.94 -7.02
C LYS A 21 9.48 -8.72 -5.76
N MET A 22 8.88 -8.12 -4.73
CA MET A 22 9.52 -7.84 -3.44
C MET A 22 9.07 -8.83 -2.38
N SER A 23 9.94 -9.15 -1.43
CA SER A 23 9.54 -9.89 -0.22
C SER A 23 8.63 -9.02 0.66
N ARG A 24 7.76 -9.63 1.47
CA ARG A 24 6.91 -8.90 2.43
C ARG A 24 7.72 -8.05 3.39
N ALA A 25 8.88 -8.54 3.84
CA ALA A 25 9.75 -7.78 4.73
C ALA A 25 10.31 -6.51 4.04
N ALA A 26 10.76 -6.63 2.78
CA ALA A 26 11.27 -5.49 2.02
C ALA A 26 10.17 -4.48 1.70
N ALA A 27 8.99 -4.94 1.28
CA ALA A 27 7.84 -4.08 1.01
C ALA A 27 7.35 -3.38 2.29
N ASN A 28 7.27 -4.09 3.42
CA ASN A 28 6.87 -3.49 4.70
C ASN A 28 7.88 -2.44 5.18
N ALA A 29 9.18 -2.70 5.02
CA ALA A 29 10.22 -1.72 5.34
C ALA A 29 10.11 -0.47 4.44
N LEU A 30 9.82 -0.67 3.15
CA LEU A 30 9.57 0.43 2.21
C LEU A 30 8.35 1.25 2.61
N PHE A 31 7.21 0.58 2.87
CA PHE A 31 5.96 1.24 3.26
C PHE A 31 6.14 2.03 4.56
N SER A 32 6.83 1.46 5.54
CA SER A 32 7.17 2.14 6.79
C SER A 32 8.07 3.35 6.56
N LYS A 33 9.15 3.19 5.77
CA LYS A 33 10.11 4.27 5.47
C LYS A 33 9.45 5.48 4.80
N TYR A 34 8.51 5.22 3.88
CA TYR A 34 7.83 6.26 3.11
C TYR A 34 6.44 6.62 3.64
N LYS A 35 6.08 6.15 4.84
CA LYS A 35 4.81 6.41 5.54
C LYS A 35 3.55 6.02 4.75
N ILE A 36 3.62 4.93 4.00
CA ILE A 36 2.51 4.42 3.19
C ILE A 36 1.39 3.84 4.07
N TRP A 37 1.70 3.25 5.22
CA TRP A 37 0.68 2.77 6.16
C TRP A 37 -0.21 3.90 6.66
N GLN A 38 0.41 4.99 7.12
CA GLN A 38 -0.31 6.19 7.54
C GLN A 38 -1.08 6.84 6.39
N TYR A 39 -0.55 6.75 5.16
CA TYR A 39 -1.26 7.22 3.97
C TYR A 39 -2.53 6.40 3.72
N ILE A 40 -2.45 5.07 3.76
CA ILE A 40 -3.60 4.16 3.62
C ILE A 40 -4.65 4.44 4.70
N GLU A 41 -4.23 4.58 5.95
CA GLU A 41 -5.11 4.93 7.07
C GLU A 41 -5.79 6.30 6.86
N SER A 42 -5.03 7.32 6.44
CA SER A 42 -5.56 8.67 6.20
C SER A 42 -6.50 8.76 5.01
N CYS A 43 -6.38 7.84 4.05
CA CYS A 43 -7.18 7.77 2.84
C CYS A 43 -8.22 6.64 2.89
N TYR A 44 -8.49 6.05 4.07
CA TYR A 44 -9.39 4.90 4.20
C TYR A 44 -10.74 5.13 3.55
N ASP A 45 -11.36 6.31 3.77
CA ASP A 45 -12.68 6.67 3.24
C ASP A 45 -12.77 6.57 1.71
N ILE A 46 -11.64 6.74 1.01
CA ILE A 46 -11.54 6.60 -0.44
C ILE A 46 -11.09 5.18 -0.81
N PHE A 47 -10.13 4.62 -0.09
CA PHE A 47 -9.54 3.33 -0.43
C PHE A 47 -10.53 2.18 -0.24
N HIS A 48 -11.41 2.24 0.76
CA HIS A 48 -12.34 1.14 1.07
C HIS A 48 -13.49 1.00 0.05
N ILE A 49 -13.78 2.04 -0.73
CA ILE A 49 -14.77 2.00 -1.82
C ILE A 49 -14.16 1.66 -3.18
N ASN A 50 -12.84 1.68 -3.29
CA ASN A 50 -12.10 1.41 -4.52
C ASN A 50 -11.61 -0.04 -4.59
N GLY A 51 -11.25 -0.48 -5.80
CA GLY A 51 -10.56 -1.75 -6.01
C GLY A 51 -9.09 -1.69 -5.61
N ASP A 52 -8.53 -2.85 -5.22
CA ASP A 52 -7.12 -2.97 -4.84
C ASP A 52 -6.15 -2.53 -5.96
N GLU A 53 -6.50 -2.81 -7.22
CA GLU A 53 -5.70 -2.37 -8.38
C GLU A 53 -5.53 -0.84 -8.42
N TYR A 54 -6.63 -0.11 -8.26
CA TYR A 54 -6.60 1.36 -8.21
C TYR A 54 -5.79 1.85 -7.01
N ASN A 55 -6.04 1.30 -5.82
CA ASN A 55 -5.34 1.68 -4.60
C ASN A 55 -3.82 1.43 -4.72
N LEU A 56 -3.41 0.35 -5.39
CA LEU A 56 -2.00 0.04 -5.65
C LEU A 56 -1.36 1.02 -6.63
N ASP A 57 -2.07 1.47 -7.66
CA ASP A 57 -1.56 2.48 -8.59
C ASP A 57 -1.36 3.83 -7.90
N GLU A 58 -2.26 4.22 -6.99
CA GLU A 58 -2.10 5.40 -6.14
C GLU A 58 -0.86 5.27 -5.23
N ILE A 59 -0.72 4.16 -4.50
CA ILE A 59 0.46 3.89 -3.66
C ILE A 59 1.74 3.91 -4.50
N SER A 60 1.71 3.30 -5.69
CA SER A 60 2.85 3.26 -6.61
C SER A 60 3.23 4.65 -7.09
N THR A 61 2.24 5.50 -7.39
CA THR A 61 2.45 6.90 -7.80
C THR A 61 3.13 7.70 -6.68
N VAL A 62 2.66 7.56 -5.45
CA VAL A 62 3.29 8.19 -4.28
C VAL A 62 4.74 7.74 -4.09
N LEU A 63 5.03 6.45 -4.24
CA LEU A 63 6.37 5.90 -4.09
C LEU A 63 7.31 6.33 -5.24
N LYS A 64 6.82 6.33 -6.48
CA LYS A 64 7.57 6.81 -7.66
C LYS A 64 7.91 8.29 -7.54
N ALA A 65 6.96 9.13 -7.12
CA ALA A 65 7.19 10.55 -6.90
C ALA A 65 8.26 10.82 -5.82
N LYS A 66 8.47 9.87 -4.90
CA LYS A 66 9.52 9.92 -3.86
C LYS A 66 10.83 9.23 -4.28
N GLY A 67 10.94 8.77 -5.54
CA GLY A 67 12.10 8.02 -6.05
C GLY A 67 12.33 6.68 -5.33
N ALA A 68 11.29 6.12 -4.72
CA ALA A 68 11.39 4.92 -3.90
C ALA A 68 11.35 3.62 -4.72
N ILE A 69 10.69 3.67 -5.89
CA ILE A 69 10.54 2.58 -6.86
C ILE A 69 10.55 3.17 -8.29
N LEU A 70 10.74 2.30 -9.29
CA LEU A 70 10.67 2.63 -10.72
C LEU A 70 9.23 2.48 -11.26
#